data_AF-A0A1V6G074-F1
#
_entry.id   AF-A0A1V6G074-F1
#
_cell.length_a   1.000
_cell.length_b   1.000
_cell.length_c   1.000
_cell.angle_alpha   90.00
_cell.angle_beta   90.00
_cell.angle_gamma   90.00
#
_symmetry.space_group_name_H-M   'P 1'
#
loop_
_entity.id
_entity.type
_entity.pdbx_description
1 polymer ?
#
loop_
_entity_poly.entity_id
_entity_poly.type
_entity_poly.pdbx_seq_one_letter_code
_entity_poly.pdbx_strand_id
1 'polypeptide(L)'
;MSNFKSTSEYPKQEGVVDGEWGSTGNVRWLVSSVAAKNETPTPDEYDLPIIGKNAYAVTDLESGSESIVKAFGSGGTSDPLNQRATAGWKMAFVARILNDNFIQLLQVTHS
;
A
#
# COMPACT_ATOMS: atom_id res chain seq x y z
N MET A 1 -18.79 20.51 14.80
CA MET A 1 -17.55 21.25 14.52
C MET A 1 -16.48 20.19 14.28
N SER A 2 -15.86 20.13 13.11
CA SER A 2 -14.91 19.06 12.79
C SER A 2 -13.68 19.16 13.70
N ASN A 3 -13.39 18.08 14.41
CA ASN A 3 -12.27 17.94 15.35
C ASN A 3 -11.01 17.41 14.62
N PHE A 4 -10.76 17.91 13.40
CA PHE A 4 -9.56 17.54 12.65
C PHE A 4 -8.34 18.19 13.30
N LYS A 5 -7.29 17.41 13.46
CA LYS A 5 -6.00 17.84 13.99
C LYS A 5 -4.92 17.57 12.97
N SER A 6 -4.31 18.63 12.44
CA SER A 6 -3.16 18.53 11.53
C SER A 6 -1.97 17.88 12.24
N THR A 7 -1.13 17.14 11.50
CA THR A 7 0.13 16.60 12.04
C THR A 7 1.01 17.69 12.65
N SER A 8 0.99 18.90 12.09
CA SER A 8 1.73 20.06 12.64
C SER A 8 1.32 20.46 14.06
N GLU A 9 0.12 20.07 14.50
CA GLU A 9 -0.42 20.35 15.83
C GLU A 9 -0.21 19.19 16.82
N TYR A 10 0.41 18.09 16.37
CA TYR A 10 0.67 16.95 17.25
C TYR A 10 1.73 17.32 18.30
N PRO A 11 1.51 16.94 19.58
CA PRO A 11 2.43 17.28 20.65
C PRO A 11 3.80 16.60 20.50
N LYS A 12 3.86 15.50 19.75
CA LYS A 12 5.07 14.77 19.39
C LYS A 12 5.00 14.35 17.94
N GLN A 13 6.09 14.56 17.21
CA GLN A 13 6.20 14.22 15.78
C GLN A 13 6.77 12.81 15.53
N GLU A 14 7.35 12.18 16.55
CA GLU A 14 8.05 10.89 16.46
C GLU A 14 7.17 9.71 15.99
N GLY A 15 5.84 9.81 16.13
CA GLY A 15 4.89 8.76 15.72
C GLY A 15 4.09 9.06 14.45
N VAL A 16 4.43 10.14 13.74
CA VAL A 16 3.79 10.52 12.47
C VAL A 16 4.31 9.58 11.39
N VAL A 17 3.40 8.92 10.68
CA VAL A 17 3.77 8.01 9.58
C VAL A 17 3.88 8.78 8.26
N ASP A 18 4.62 8.21 7.31
CA ASP A 18 4.75 8.80 5.98
C ASP A 18 3.37 8.93 5.31
N GLY A 19 3.15 10.08 4.66
CA GLY A 19 1.86 10.44 4.08
C GLY A 19 0.75 10.78 5.09
N GLU A 20 0.97 10.79 6.41
CA GLU A 20 -0.05 11.20 7.38
C GLU A 20 -0.33 12.71 7.29
N TRP A 21 -1.59 13.09 7.05
CA TRP A 21 -2.02 14.48 7.02
C TRP A 21 -2.54 14.97 8.37
N GLY A 22 -3.20 14.09 9.11
CA GLY A 22 -3.77 14.42 10.40
C GLY A 22 -4.72 13.34 10.91
N SER A 23 -5.51 13.69 11.91
CA SER A 23 -6.49 12.77 12.51
C SER A 23 -7.80 13.47 12.87
N THR A 24 -8.88 12.70 12.89
CA THR A 24 -10.19 13.12 13.39
C THR A 24 -10.70 12.03 14.33
N GLY A 25 -10.83 12.35 15.62
CA GLY A 25 -11.19 11.34 16.63
C GLY A 25 -10.19 10.18 16.65
N ASN A 26 -10.68 8.95 16.44
CA ASN A 26 -9.85 7.73 16.41
C ASN A 26 -9.41 7.33 14.99
N VAL A 27 -9.60 8.19 13.98
CA VAL A 27 -9.21 7.93 12.59
C VAL A 27 -7.98 8.76 12.23
N ARG A 28 -6.96 8.09 11.68
CA ARG A 28 -5.79 8.71 11.07
C ARG A 28 -5.99 8.81 9.56
N TRP A 29 -5.70 9.97 8.98
CA TRP A 29 -5.81 10.23 7.55
C TRP A 29 -4.43 10.18 6.89
N LEU A 30 -4.29 9.32 5.88
CA LEU A 30 -3.10 9.20 5.06
C LEU A 30 -3.41 9.64 3.63
N VAL A 31 -2.51 10.42 3.04
CA VAL A 31 -2.56 10.84 1.65
C VAL A 31 -1.85 9.80 0.81
N SER A 32 -2.52 9.35 -0.24
CA SER A 32 -1.97 8.39 -1.17
C SER A 32 -2.51 8.64 -2.58
N SER A 33 -1.71 8.32 -3.60
CA SER A 33 -2.10 8.40 -5.01
C SER A 33 -2.74 7.12 -5.54
N VAL A 34 -2.91 6.08 -4.71
CA VAL A 34 -3.37 4.74 -5.14
C VAL A 34 -4.83 4.42 -4.78
N ALA A 35 -5.66 5.45 -4.52
CA ALA A 35 -7.08 5.23 -4.21
C ALA A 35 -7.85 4.67 -5.42
N ALA A 36 -8.87 3.84 -5.16
CA ALA A 36 -9.77 3.38 -6.21
C ALA A 36 -10.67 4.53 -6.67
N LYS A 37 -10.86 4.63 -7.98
CA LYS A 37 -11.65 5.68 -8.64
C LYS A 37 -12.74 5.01 -9.48
N ASN A 38 -13.99 5.42 -9.26
CA ASN A 38 -15.14 5.00 -10.06
C ASN A 38 -15.55 6.15 -10.99
N GLU A 39 -15.36 5.93 -12.29
CA GLU A 39 -15.63 6.91 -13.36
C GLU A 39 -17.01 6.70 -14.02
N THR A 40 -17.81 5.75 -13.51
CA THR A 40 -19.18 5.51 -14.01
C THR A 40 -20.17 6.59 -13.58
N PRO A 41 -20.22 7.02 -12.29
CA PRO A 41 -21.05 8.14 -11.87
C PRO A 41 -20.42 9.47 -12.29
N THR A 42 -21.23 10.53 -12.35
CA THR A 42 -20.77 11.90 -12.61
C THR A 42 -21.28 12.82 -11.50
N PRO A 43 -20.41 13.51 -10.74
CA PRO A 43 -18.94 13.50 -10.84
C PRO A 43 -18.31 12.16 -10.41
N ASP A 44 -17.06 11.93 -10.83
CA ASP A 44 -16.28 10.75 -10.44
C ASP A 44 -16.26 10.56 -8.91
N GLU A 45 -16.39 9.32 -8.47
CA GLU A 45 -16.34 8.91 -7.07
C GLU A 45 -14.95 8.35 -6.72
N TYR A 46 -14.46 8.72 -5.54
CA TYR A 46 -13.21 8.24 -4.97
C TYR A 46 -13.52 7.43 -3.72
N ASP A 47 -12.95 6.23 -3.68
CA ASP A 47 -13.16 5.25 -2.63
C ASP A 47 -12.01 5.30 -1.62
N LEU A 48 -12.30 5.80 -0.41
CA LEU A 48 -11.33 5.94 0.68
C LEU A 48 -11.61 4.87 1.75
N PRO A 49 -10.86 3.76 1.79
CA PRO A 49 -11.05 2.74 2.81
C PRO A 49 -10.56 3.23 4.17
N ILE A 50 -11.44 3.18 5.16
CA ILE A 50 -11.14 3.38 6.58
C ILE A 50 -10.99 2.00 7.21
N ILE A 51 -9.77 1.67 7.64
CA ILE A 51 -9.41 0.32 8.08
C ILE A 51 -9.15 0.31 9.58
N GLY A 52 -9.94 -0.49 10.32
CA GLY A 52 -9.77 -0.72 11.74
C GLY A 52 -8.64 -1.70 12.07
N LYS A 53 -8.20 -1.68 13.33
CA LYS A 53 -7.22 -2.64 13.84
C LYS A 53 -7.76 -4.07 13.71
N ASN A 54 -6.91 -5.00 13.28
CA ASN A 54 -7.23 -6.41 13.02
C ASN A 54 -8.27 -6.66 11.91
N ALA A 55 -8.59 -5.66 11.09
CA ALA A 55 -9.50 -5.84 9.96
C ALA A 55 -8.91 -6.77 8.89
N TYR A 56 -7.60 -6.70 8.67
CA TYR A 56 -6.86 -7.57 7.76
C TYR A 56 -5.55 -8.03 8.40
N ALA A 57 -4.98 -9.08 7.84
CA ALA A 57 -3.63 -9.53 8.15
C ALA A 57 -2.87 -9.90 6.88
N VAL A 58 -1.55 -9.88 7.00
CA VAL A 58 -0.61 -10.32 5.97
C VAL A 58 0.16 -11.52 6.51
N THR A 59 0.51 -12.45 5.63
CA THR A 59 1.38 -13.56 6.00
C THR A 59 2.83 -13.11 5.97
N ASP A 60 3.54 -13.30 7.07
CA ASP A 60 5.00 -13.22 7.08
C ASP A 60 5.58 -14.63 6.88
N LEU A 61 6.34 -14.81 5.80
CA LEU A 61 6.92 -16.10 5.41
C LEU A 61 8.45 -15.97 5.44
N GLU A 62 9.09 -16.70 6.36
CA GLU A 62 10.55 -16.64 6.56
C GLU A 62 11.35 -16.97 5.28
N SER A 63 10.82 -17.82 4.41
CA SER A 63 11.43 -18.16 3.10
C SER A 63 10.56 -17.76 1.91
N GLY A 64 9.77 -16.69 2.07
CA GLY A 64 8.86 -16.22 1.03
C GLY A 64 9.54 -15.48 -0.11
N SER A 65 10.67 -14.82 0.13
CA SER A 65 11.35 -13.95 -0.85
C SER A 65 12.74 -14.46 -1.23
N GLU A 66 13.10 -14.32 -2.51
CA GLU A 66 14.42 -14.65 -3.03
C GLU A 66 14.81 -13.65 -4.11
N SER A 67 16.00 -13.05 -3.96
CA SER A 67 16.64 -12.26 -5.00
C SER A 67 17.53 -13.16 -5.85
N ILE A 68 17.32 -13.13 -7.17
CA ILE A 68 17.99 -14.01 -8.12
C ILE A 68 18.79 -13.14 -9.09
N VAL A 69 20.10 -13.33 -9.09
CA VAL A 69 21.00 -12.67 -10.04
C VAL A 69 21.68 -13.73 -10.90
N LYS A 70 21.58 -13.55 -12.21
CA LYS A 70 22.25 -14.36 -13.22
C LYS A 70 23.24 -13.49 -13.97
N ALA A 71 24.53 -13.80 -13.82
CA ALA A 71 25.61 -13.09 -14.49
C ALA A 71 25.59 -13.30 -16.01
N PHE A 72 26.39 -12.51 -16.73
CA PHE A 72 26.64 -12.69 -18.16
C PHE A 72 27.11 -14.12 -18.47
N GLY A 73 26.59 -14.71 -19.55
CA GLY A 73 26.89 -16.09 -19.94
C GLY A 73 26.08 -17.16 -19.20
N SER A 74 25.16 -16.77 -18.32
CA SER A 74 24.22 -17.71 -17.67
C SER A 74 23.26 -18.42 -18.63
N GLY A 75 23.09 -17.90 -19.85
CA GLY A 75 22.32 -18.53 -20.93
C GLY A 75 23.09 -19.63 -21.69
N GLY A 76 24.39 -19.81 -21.43
CA GLY A 76 25.21 -20.81 -22.13
C GLY A 76 25.14 -20.65 -23.65
N THR A 77 24.83 -21.72 -24.36
CA THR A 77 24.80 -21.73 -25.83
C THR A 77 23.71 -20.87 -26.46
N SER A 78 22.67 -20.49 -25.71
CA SER A 78 21.65 -19.54 -26.19
C SER A 78 22.10 -18.07 -26.09
N ASP A 79 23.17 -17.78 -25.34
CA ASP A 79 23.84 -16.48 -25.29
C ASP A 79 25.35 -16.66 -25.53
N PRO A 80 25.77 -17.09 -26.73
CA PRO A 80 27.15 -17.50 -27.01
C PRO A 80 28.17 -16.34 -26.91
N LEU A 81 27.68 -15.10 -26.86
CA LEU A 81 28.49 -13.89 -26.75
C LEU A 81 28.40 -13.24 -25.36
N ASN A 82 27.75 -13.89 -24.39
CA ASN A 82 27.58 -13.40 -23.03
C ASN A 82 26.99 -11.97 -22.96
N GLN A 83 25.99 -11.66 -23.79
CA GLN A 83 25.43 -10.32 -23.90
C GLN A 83 24.34 -10.02 -22.88
N ARG A 84 23.81 -11.01 -22.17
CA ARG A 84 22.66 -10.83 -21.28
C ARG A 84 22.99 -11.25 -19.86
N ALA A 85 22.72 -10.34 -18.92
CA ALA A 85 22.62 -10.62 -17.49
C ALA A 85 21.19 -10.29 -17.04
N THR A 86 20.70 -11.01 -16.05
CA THR A 86 19.35 -10.77 -15.50
C THR A 86 19.42 -10.68 -13.98
N ALA A 87 18.65 -9.75 -13.44
CA ALA A 87 18.40 -9.65 -12.02
C ALA A 87 16.89 -9.58 -11.82
N GLY A 88 16.39 -10.30 -10.84
CA GLY A 88 14.99 -10.32 -10.49
C GLY A 88 14.81 -10.77 -9.06
N TRP A 89 13.58 -10.76 -8.61
CA TRP A 89 13.20 -11.28 -7.30
C TRP A 89 11.86 -11.98 -7.44
N LYS A 90 11.61 -12.91 -6.53
CA LYS A 90 10.29 -13.53 -6.34
C LYS A 90 9.92 -13.41 -4.88
N MET A 91 8.62 -13.31 -4.61
CA MET A 91 8.08 -13.24 -3.26
C MET A 91 6.74 -13.96 -3.19
N ALA A 92 6.55 -14.80 -2.18
CA ALA A 92 5.26 -15.30 -1.76
C ALA A 92 4.67 -14.33 -0.73
N PHE A 93 3.49 -13.80 -1.03
CA PHE A 93 2.77 -12.87 -0.17
C PHE A 93 1.27 -13.12 -0.29
N VAL A 94 0.57 -13.12 0.83
CA VAL A 94 -0.90 -13.17 0.89
C VAL A 94 -1.39 -12.19 1.94
N ALA A 95 -2.38 -11.38 1.57
CA ALA A 95 -3.18 -10.58 2.49
C ALA A 95 -4.60 -11.17 2.57
N ARG A 96 -5.22 -11.13 3.76
CA ARG A 96 -6.58 -11.61 3.97
C ARG A 96 -7.35 -10.67 4.90
N ILE A 97 -8.62 -10.43 4.56
CA ILE A 97 -9.57 -9.75 5.46
C ILE A 97 -9.98 -10.75 6.54
N LEU A 98 -9.82 -10.34 7.81
CA LEU A 98 -10.16 -11.14 8.98
C LEU A 98 -11.57 -10.83 9.48
N ASN A 99 -11.99 -9.57 9.35
CA ASN A 99 -13.33 -9.12 9.72
C ASN A 99 -13.74 -7.89 8.91
N ASP A 100 -14.60 -8.10 7.92
CA ASP A 100 -15.10 -7.08 7.01
C ASP A 100 -15.85 -5.95 7.74
N ASN A 101 -16.47 -6.23 8.90
CA ASN A 101 -17.17 -5.21 9.69
C ASN A 101 -16.24 -4.09 10.20
N PHE A 102 -14.93 -4.33 10.24
CA PHE A 102 -13.93 -3.36 10.68
C PHE A 102 -13.36 -2.51 9.53
N ILE A 103 -13.91 -2.67 8.32
CA ILE A 103 -13.56 -1.87 7.15
C ILE A 103 -14.80 -1.08 6.74
N GLN A 104 -14.64 0.23 6.58
CA GLN A 104 -15.70 1.11 6.09
C GLN A 104 -15.19 1.86 4.86
N LEU A 105 -16.04 2.01 3.86
CA LEU A 105 -15.70 2.75 2.65
C LEU A 105 -16.29 4.15 2.71
N LEU A 106 -15.44 5.17 2.70
CA LEU A 106 -15.87 6.55 2.55
C LEU A 106 -15.80 6.91 1.07
N GLN A 107 -16.96 7.10 0.44
CA GLN A 107 -17.04 7.53 -0.95
C GLN A 107 -17.20 9.05 -1.00
N VAL A 108 -16.38 9.70 -1.80
CA VAL A 108 -16.41 11.16 -1.97
C VAL A 108 -16.30 11.51 -3.44
N THR A 109 -16.90 12.62 -3.83
CA THR A 109 -16.70 13.21 -5.15
C THR A 109 -15.74 14.38 -5.03
N HIS A 110 -15.04 14.72 -6.12
CA HIS A 110 -14.39 16.02 -6.18
C HIS A 110 -15.46 17.12 -6.29
N SER A 111 -15.16 18.29 -5.74
CA SER A 111 -16.02 19.48 -5.80
C SER A 111 -16.05 20.10 -7.19
#